data_AF-A0A285KTK3-F1
#
_entry.id   AF-A0A285KTK3-F1
#
_cell.length_a   1.000
_cell.length_b   1.000
_cell.length_c   1.000
_cell.angle_alpha   90.00
_cell.angle_beta   90.00
_cell.angle_gamma   90.00
#
_symmetry.space_group_name_H-M   'P 1'
#
loop_
_entity.id
_entity.type
_entity.pdbx_description
1 polymer ?
#
loop_
_entity_poly.entity_id
_entity_poly.type
_entity_poly.pdbx_seq_one_letter_code
_entity_poly.pdbx_strand_id
1 'polypeptide(L)'
;MYSTTWRRGGAAFAVTTALLAVSAAPAFADVTGEFESGVISPTSNAKAASETAAGGGAAVEMWDPSSVTLSVTNGTAPTSAYKVRARQEICGPAAAQMVVKVDGVTAGTFTVSATTYTDYTVTGNWAAGAHTIAVSFPNAYHNSDCIARELWVDRVTAVPAATGPVYYVDQTAPAGGNGTSAATAWDAISDVNAANLPSGATVLFKTGQTFATAALVADNAGVTYGSYGGGARPVFDGGGSTYPITISAPLVTVKDVHVRNAGQADKIGLVVNAPDAKVQGVTATGNAIGIQAMDGAHRLRVTASTVTDNTTVIAPGGPNDDYGASGIVVLDADDVEIDHNTISRNVGPSPDFQFDGSAVEIFGGVGTSVHHNVAVDNQTFSELGDNRTANTRFFDNLVTTSASFSAGQVLGINVQGSEGDFGVVKNTVITNNTFVLRNPDAGVLIVGRDADATFHNNIVEADQSGFTYQPIDEGHNVYYGEYYNGVTSTANTSTEGGIAPSSTAANPLFVSSTDYHLQTGSPARNRGVSAYGVTTDLDNLPRLYGSGVDAGAYERQSN
;
A
#
# COMPACT_ATOMS: atom_id res chain seq x y z
N MET A 1 -34.88 -18.23 -6.13
CA MET A 1 -34.68 -19.39 -7.01
C MET A 1 -33.74 -18.94 -8.13
N TYR A 2 -32.46 -18.74 -7.81
CA TYR A 2 -31.45 -18.24 -8.75
C TYR A 2 -30.25 -19.18 -8.70
N SER A 3 -30.09 -19.91 -9.79
CA SER A 3 -28.96 -20.81 -10.09
C SER A 3 -28.31 -20.22 -11.32
N THR A 4 -27.33 -19.35 -11.12
CA THR A 4 -26.37 -18.96 -12.15
C THR A 4 -25.01 -19.43 -11.67
N THR A 5 -24.61 -20.58 -12.19
CA THR A 5 -23.26 -21.14 -12.05
C THR A 5 -22.25 -20.18 -12.64
N TRP A 6 -21.51 -19.50 -11.76
CA TRP A 6 -20.26 -18.82 -12.09
C TRP A 6 -19.22 -19.90 -12.42
N ARG A 7 -18.64 -19.80 -13.62
CA ARG A 7 -17.50 -20.57 -14.13
C ARG A 7 -16.72 -19.64 -15.05
N ARG A 8 -15.53 -20.07 -15.47
CA ARG A 8 -14.62 -19.48 -16.47
C ARG A 8 -13.56 -18.57 -15.82
N GLY A 9 -12.27 -18.52 -16.17
CA GLY A 9 -11.42 -19.28 -17.11
C GLY A 9 -9.97 -18.73 -17.10
N GLY A 10 -9.04 -19.28 -16.30
CA GLY A 10 -7.65 -18.78 -16.21
C GLY A 10 -6.73 -19.25 -17.35
N ALA A 11 -6.04 -18.31 -18.02
CA ALA A 11 -5.00 -18.60 -19.00
C ALA A 11 -3.62 -18.75 -18.31
N ALA A 12 -3.06 -19.95 -18.33
CA ALA A 12 -1.70 -20.21 -17.85
C ALA A 12 -0.64 -19.74 -18.86
N PHE A 13 0.27 -18.86 -18.44
CA PHE A 13 1.48 -18.51 -19.20
C PHE A 13 2.67 -19.38 -18.79
N ALA A 14 3.35 -19.98 -19.78
CA ALA A 14 4.60 -20.70 -19.58
C ALA A 14 5.80 -19.75 -19.75
N VAL A 15 6.56 -19.52 -18.68
CA VAL A 15 7.80 -18.73 -18.71
C VAL A 15 9.01 -19.64 -18.86
N THR A 16 9.80 -19.47 -19.92
CA THR A 16 11.15 -20.05 -20.04
C THR A 16 12.18 -19.14 -19.36
N THR A 17 12.66 -19.53 -18.18
CA THR A 17 13.71 -18.83 -17.44
C THR A 17 15.11 -19.26 -17.90
N ALA A 18 15.90 -18.30 -18.38
CA ALA A 18 17.35 -18.45 -18.47
C ALA A 18 17.97 -17.93 -17.16
N LEU A 19 18.44 -18.85 -16.31
CA LEU A 19 19.18 -18.49 -15.08
C LEU A 19 20.55 -17.88 -15.44
N LEU A 20 20.66 -16.56 -15.30
CA LEU A 20 21.94 -15.89 -15.07
C LEU A 20 22.10 -15.72 -13.56
N ALA A 21 22.95 -16.57 -12.96
CA ALA A 21 23.36 -16.43 -11.57
C ALA A 21 24.25 -15.19 -11.44
N VAL A 22 23.63 -14.04 -11.16
CA VAL A 22 24.33 -12.86 -10.65
C VAL A 22 24.39 -13.01 -9.13
N SER A 23 25.60 -13.10 -8.59
CA SER A 23 25.80 -12.99 -7.15
C SER A 23 25.34 -11.59 -6.70
N ALA A 24 24.21 -11.52 -6.01
CA ALA A 24 23.71 -10.29 -5.41
C ALA A 24 24.75 -9.78 -4.41
N ALA A 25 25.44 -8.70 -4.76
CA ALA A 25 26.04 -7.85 -3.74
C ALA A 25 24.88 -7.19 -2.96
N PRO A 26 24.96 -7.06 -1.64
CA PRO A 26 23.87 -6.46 -0.86
C PRO A 26 23.75 -4.99 -1.25
N ALA A 27 22.71 -4.67 -2.02
CA ALA A 27 22.31 -3.31 -2.37
C ALA A 27 21.23 -2.88 -1.38
N PHE A 28 21.54 -1.86 -0.57
CA PHE A 28 20.63 -1.06 0.26
C PHE A 28 19.41 -1.78 0.87
N ALA A 29 19.63 -2.87 1.59
CA ALA A 29 18.81 -3.06 2.78
C ALA A 29 19.08 -1.84 3.68
N ASP A 30 18.02 -1.20 4.17
CA ASP A 30 18.09 -0.37 5.35
C ASP A 30 19.01 -1.08 6.34
N VAL A 31 20.17 -0.49 6.68
CA VAL A 31 21.09 -1.14 7.62
C VAL A 31 20.40 -1.09 8.96
N THR A 32 19.88 -2.24 9.38
CA THR A 32 19.21 -2.42 10.65
C THR A 32 20.19 -2.92 11.69
N GLY A 33 20.13 -2.32 12.87
CA GLY A 33 20.76 -2.82 14.08
C GLY A 33 19.71 -3.02 15.16
N GLU A 34 19.69 -4.21 15.76
CA GLU A 34 18.77 -4.56 16.85
C GLU A 34 19.37 -4.16 18.20
N PHE A 35 18.67 -3.34 18.99
CA PHE A 35 19.25 -2.78 20.22
C PHE A 35 19.49 -3.83 21.31
N GLU A 36 18.77 -4.94 21.30
CA GLU A 36 18.98 -6.08 22.21
C GLU A 36 20.32 -6.78 22.00
N SER A 37 21.00 -6.52 20.88
CA SER A 37 22.39 -6.94 20.64
C SER A 37 23.43 -5.92 21.15
N GLY A 38 22.99 -4.76 21.62
CA GLY A 38 23.81 -3.66 22.09
C GLY A 38 24.32 -3.81 23.53
N VAL A 39 25.12 -2.84 23.96
CA VAL A 39 25.66 -2.75 25.32
C VAL A 39 24.76 -1.86 26.17
N ILE A 40 24.16 -2.44 27.21
CA ILE A 40 23.28 -1.77 28.17
C ILE A 40 24.08 -1.23 29.37
N SER A 41 23.79 -0.01 29.84
CA SER A 41 24.41 0.57 31.02
C SER A 41 23.48 1.54 31.79
N PRO A 42 23.34 1.37 33.13
CA PRO A 42 23.72 0.18 33.91
C PRO A 42 22.73 -0.96 33.65
N THR A 43 23.20 -2.21 33.71
CA THR A 43 22.35 -3.41 33.50
C THR A 43 21.35 -3.66 34.64
N SER A 44 21.44 -2.91 35.74
CA SER A 44 20.43 -2.94 36.80
C SER A 44 19.13 -2.21 36.43
N ASN A 45 19.15 -1.39 35.38
CA ASN A 45 18.09 -0.44 35.06
C ASN A 45 17.43 -0.71 33.69
N ALA A 46 17.93 -1.72 32.97
CA ALA A 46 17.43 -2.13 31.67
C ALA A 46 17.89 -3.56 31.33
N LYS A 47 17.14 -4.27 30.48
CA LYS A 47 17.51 -5.60 29.95
C LYS A 47 17.01 -5.79 28.52
N ALA A 48 17.65 -6.70 27.79
CA ALA A 48 17.05 -7.32 26.62
C ALA A 48 15.92 -8.26 27.09
N ALA A 49 14.73 -8.10 26.52
CA ALA A 49 13.52 -8.85 26.87
C ALA A 49 12.81 -9.37 25.62
N SER A 50 12.10 -10.49 25.76
CA SER A 50 11.25 -10.99 24.68
C SER A 50 10.03 -10.07 24.52
N GLU A 51 9.75 -9.67 23.29
CA GLU A 51 8.68 -8.75 22.94
C GLU A 51 8.17 -9.10 21.54
N THR A 52 6.99 -9.70 21.47
CA THR A 52 6.42 -10.19 20.20
C THR A 52 6.03 -9.08 19.24
N ALA A 53 5.82 -7.85 19.73
CA ALA A 53 5.51 -6.69 18.90
C ALA A 53 6.76 -5.98 18.32
N ALA A 54 7.96 -6.38 18.74
CA ALA A 54 9.24 -5.86 18.26
C ALA A 54 9.76 -6.66 17.05
N GLY A 55 10.66 -6.06 16.28
CA GLY A 55 11.46 -6.80 15.31
C GLY A 55 12.20 -7.95 15.98
N GLY A 56 12.32 -9.11 15.30
CA GLY A 56 13.05 -10.26 15.84
C GLY A 56 12.48 -10.91 17.12
N GLY A 57 11.36 -10.42 17.67
CA GLY A 57 10.73 -10.94 18.88
C GLY A 57 11.40 -10.51 20.20
N ALA A 58 12.27 -9.48 20.17
CA ALA A 58 12.96 -8.95 21.33
C ALA A 58 13.18 -7.44 21.24
N ALA A 59 13.41 -6.78 22.38
CA ALA A 59 13.73 -5.37 22.48
C ALA A 59 14.47 -5.07 23.80
N VAL A 60 14.98 -3.85 23.95
CA VAL A 60 15.53 -3.37 25.22
C VAL A 60 14.46 -2.66 26.03
N GLU A 61 14.11 -3.24 27.18
CA GLU A 61 13.24 -2.69 28.20
C GLU A 61 14.08 -1.84 29.17
N MET A 62 13.70 -0.58 29.40
CA MET A 62 14.39 0.37 30.26
C MET A 62 13.43 0.95 31.30
N TRP A 63 13.57 0.58 32.58
CA TRP A 63 12.67 0.99 33.68
C TRP A 63 13.24 2.08 34.58
N ASP A 64 14.55 2.30 34.55
CA ASP A 64 15.24 3.35 35.30
C ASP A 64 16.26 4.08 34.40
N PRO A 65 16.84 5.22 34.84
CA PRO A 65 17.75 5.98 33.99
C PRO A 65 18.92 5.12 33.51
N SER A 66 18.99 4.93 32.21
CA SER A 66 19.89 3.97 31.56
C SER A 66 20.12 4.33 30.09
N SER A 67 21.02 3.59 29.45
CA SER A 67 21.33 3.71 28.03
C SER A 67 21.60 2.35 27.40
N VAL A 68 21.34 2.24 26.11
CA VAL A 68 21.81 1.15 25.25
C VAL A 68 22.63 1.74 24.11
N THR A 69 23.76 1.10 23.79
CA THR A 69 24.68 1.53 22.73
C THR A 69 24.92 0.38 21.74
N LEU A 70 24.76 0.66 20.45
CA LEU A 70 24.93 -0.29 19.36
C LEU A 70 25.85 0.29 18.27
N SER A 71 26.74 -0.53 17.71
CA SER A 71 27.52 -0.16 16.53
C SER A 71 26.75 -0.57 15.27
N VAL A 72 26.44 0.39 14.41
CA VAL A 72 25.76 0.18 13.12
C VAL A 72 26.74 0.49 12.00
N THR A 73 26.98 -0.47 11.10
CA THR A 73 27.85 -0.25 9.94
C THR A 73 27.01 0.21 8.76
N ASN A 74 26.92 1.52 8.57
CA ASN A 74 26.36 2.09 7.35
C ASN A 74 27.12 1.50 6.16
N GLY A 75 26.41 1.14 5.09
CA GLY A 75 27.02 0.57 3.88
C GLY A 75 28.02 1.53 3.20
N THR A 76 28.18 1.41 1.88
CA THR A 76 29.13 2.26 1.15
C THR A 76 28.66 3.71 0.94
N ALA A 77 27.42 4.05 1.33
CA ALA A 77 26.87 5.39 1.21
C ALA A 77 26.85 6.14 2.56
N PRO A 78 27.00 7.48 2.56
CA PRO A 78 26.73 8.29 3.74
C PRO A 78 25.27 8.10 4.21
N THR A 79 24.98 8.45 5.46
CA THR A 79 23.65 8.35 6.08
C THR A 79 23.10 9.75 6.36
N SER A 80 21.83 10.00 6.00
CA SER A 80 21.13 11.28 6.20
C SER A 80 20.19 11.27 7.41
N ALA A 81 19.79 10.09 7.86
CA ALA A 81 18.96 9.95 9.06
C ALA A 81 19.18 8.59 9.75
N TYR A 82 18.90 8.54 11.04
CA TYR A 82 18.66 7.28 11.75
C TYR A 82 17.21 7.27 12.26
N LYS A 83 16.48 6.19 12.00
CA LYS A 83 15.17 5.93 12.59
C LYS A 83 15.34 5.00 13.77
N VAL A 84 14.91 5.41 14.95
CA VAL A 84 14.90 4.59 16.17
C VAL A 84 13.46 4.18 16.46
N ARG A 85 13.20 2.87 16.47
CA ARG A 85 11.89 2.30 16.74
C ARG A 85 11.71 2.11 18.24
N ALA A 86 10.75 2.81 18.84
CA ALA A 86 10.53 2.80 20.28
C ALA A 86 9.05 2.96 20.66
N ARG A 87 8.71 2.54 21.88
CA ARG A 87 7.43 2.79 22.55
C ARG A 87 7.64 3.07 24.03
N GLN A 88 6.62 3.58 24.71
CA GLN A 88 6.62 3.69 26.17
C GLN A 88 5.64 2.72 26.83
N GLU A 89 5.88 2.48 28.12
CA GLU A 89 4.82 2.09 29.06
C GLU A 89 4.50 3.29 29.96
N ILE A 90 3.21 3.61 30.01
CA ILE A 90 2.75 4.86 30.62
C ILE A 90 2.81 4.76 32.14
N CYS A 91 3.56 5.67 32.76
CA CYS A 91 3.44 5.91 34.19
C CYS A 91 3.72 7.38 34.56
N GLY A 92 2.89 7.91 35.44
CA GLY A 92 2.93 9.30 35.88
C GLY A 92 2.45 10.32 34.83
N PRO A 93 2.59 11.63 35.14
CA PRO A 93 1.96 12.70 34.37
C PRO A 93 2.68 13.09 33.07
N ALA A 94 3.80 12.45 32.75
CA ALA A 94 4.62 12.76 31.58
C ALA A 94 4.93 11.49 30.79
N ALA A 95 5.22 11.63 29.50
CA ALA A 95 5.67 10.54 28.66
C ALA A 95 7.18 10.27 28.82
N ALA A 96 7.65 9.12 28.34
CA ALA A 96 9.08 8.80 28.30
C ALA A 96 9.84 9.81 27.43
N GLN A 97 11.04 10.18 27.87
CA GLN A 97 11.99 10.99 27.11
C GLN A 97 13.07 10.07 26.57
N MET A 98 13.36 10.20 25.28
CA MET A 98 14.40 9.43 24.61
C MET A 98 15.43 10.39 24.05
N VAL A 99 16.70 10.22 24.42
CA VAL A 99 17.83 10.98 23.84
C VAL A 99 18.60 10.05 22.93
N VAL A 100 18.71 10.41 21.65
CA VAL A 100 19.47 9.67 20.64
C VAL A 100 20.79 10.39 20.39
N LYS A 101 21.90 9.66 20.52
CA LYS A 101 23.25 10.13 20.19
C LYS A 101 23.83 9.30 19.06
N VAL A 102 24.54 9.96 18.15
CA VAL A 102 25.36 9.33 17.12
C VAL A 102 26.81 9.75 17.34
N ASP A 103 27.70 8.78 17.46
CA ASP A 103 29.13 8.97 17.77
C ASP A 103 29.37 9.84 19.01
N GLY A 104 28.54 9.64 20.03
CA GLY A 104 28.59 10.38 21.30
C GLY A 104 27.99 11.79 21.25
N VAL A 105 27.58 12.29 20.08
CA VAL A 105 26.93 13.59 19.91
C VAL A 105 25.42 13.43 19.88
N THR A 106 24.70 14.25 20.67
CA THR A 106 23.23 14.24 20.67
C THR A 106 22.68 14.65 19.30
N ALA A 107 21.99 13.72 18.65
CA ALA A 107 21.37 13.90 17.34
C ALA A 107 19.88 14.27 17.45
N GLY A 108 19.22 13.92 18.56
CA GLY A 108 17.85 14.35 18.84
C GLY A 108 17.36 13.95 20.22
N THR A 109 16.29 14.59 20.66
CA THR A 109 15.57 14.28 21.90
C THR A 109 14.08 14.23 21.58
N PHE A 110 13.42 13.15 22.00
CA PHE A 110 12.03 12.87 21.69
C PHE A 110 11.21 12.67 22.96
N THR A 111 9.98 13.18 22.94
CA THR A 111 8.93 12.76 23.86
C THR A 111 8.21 11.57 23.23
N VAL A 112 8.38 10.38 23.80
CA VAL A 112 7.84 9.11 23.30
C VAL A 112 6.46 8.90 23.91
N SER A 113 5.42 9.46 23.28
CA SER A 113 4.04 9.31 23.76
C SER A 113 3.37 8.01 23.29
N ALA A 114 3.91 7.35 22.26
CA ALA A 114 3.33 6.16 21.66
C ALA A 114 3.46 4.92 22.56
N THR A 115 2.37 4.18 22.74
CA THR A 115 2.33 2.88 23.44
C THR A 115 2.51 1.69 22.49
N THR A 116 2.54 1.94 21.18
CA THR A 116 2.91 1.00 20.13
C THR A 116 4.23 1.46 19.49
N TYR A 117 5.02 0.52 18.97
CA TYR A 117 6.30 0.83 18.36
C TYR A 117 6.15 1.84 17.21
N THR A 118 6.87 2.94 17.32
CA THR A 118 6.86 4.06 16.38
C THR A 118 8.31 4.45 16.06
N ASP A 119 8.56 4.87 14.82
CA ASP A 119 9.87 5.33 14.39
C ASP A 119 10.09 6.81 14.73
N TYR A 120 11.17 7.10 15.46
CA TYR A 120 11.64 8.44 15.78
C TYR A 120 12.89 8.74 14.97
N THR A 121 12.84 9.79 14.14
CA THR A 121 13.88 10.08 13.15
C THR A 121 14.81 11.19 13.62
N VAL A 122 16.11 10.92 13.73
CA VAL A 122 17.15 11.95 13.83
C VAL A 122 17.78 12.18 12.46
N THR A 123 17.86 13.43 12.01
CA THR A 123 18.49 13.80 10.75
C THR A 123 19.88 14.36 10.97
N GLY A 124 20.82 14.07 10.08
CA GLY A 124 22.20 14.52 10.16
C GLY A 124 22.98 14.09 8.92
N ASN A 125 24.30 14.29 8.93
CA ASN A 125 25.17 13.85 7.85
C ASN A 125 26.28 13.00 8.46
N TRP A 126 26.21 11.69 8.24
CA TRP A 126 27.18 10.73 8.73
C TRP A 126 27.84 10.03 7.54
N ALA A 127 29.15 9.77 7.65
CA ALA A 127 29.89 9.15 6.58
C ALA A 127 29.43 7.68 6.35
N ALA A 128 29.93 7.09 5.26
CA ALA A 128 29.89 5.64 5.12
C ALA A 128 30.75 4.97 6.20
N GLY A 129 30.38 3.77 6.64
CA GLY A 129 31.12 3.01 7.65
C GLY A 129 30.43 2.89 9.01
N ALA A 130 31.18 2.46 10.02
CA ALA A 130 30.66 2.18 11.36
C ALA A 130 30.39 3.46 12.16
N HIS A 131 29.18 3.55 12.71
CA HIS A 131 28.75 4.61 13.61
C HIS A 131 28.20 4.00 14.91
N THR A 132 28.40 4.71 16.01
CA THR A 132 27.88 4.29 17.32
C THR A 132 26.57 5.01 17.61
N ILE A 133 25.48 4.26 17.74
CA ILE A 133 24.16 4.78 18.08
C ILE A 133 23.89 4.48 19.55
N ALA A 134 23.61 5.51 20.34
CA ALA A 134 23.24 5.36 21.75
C ALA A 134 21.85 5.97 22.01
N VAL A 135 21.00 5.21 22.68
CA VAL A 135 19.69 5.66 23.16
C VAL A 135 19.74 5.76 24.68
N SER A 136 19.31 6.89 25.23
CA SER A 136 19.26 7.11 26.69
C SER A 136 17.83 7.44 27.13
N PHE A 137 17.43 6.88 28.28
CA PHE A 137 16.17 7.15 28.96
C PHE A 137 16.48 7.92 30.25
N PRO A 138 16.23 9.25 30.34
CA PRO A 138 16.67 10.05 31.47
C PRO A 138 15.57 10.33 32.52
N ASN A 139 14.30 10.14 32.18
CA ASN A 139 13.16 10.59 33.00
C ASN A 139 12.29 9.44 33.51
N ALA A 140 12.94 8.39 34.02
CA ALA A 140 12.24 7.33 34.72
C ALA A 140 11.33 7.89 35.83
N TYR A 141 10.22 7.22 36.06
CA TYR A 141 9.24 7.60 37.07
C TYR A 141 8.59 6.34 37.60
N HIS A 142 8.42 6.24 38.91
CA HIS A 142 7.73 5.13 39.55
C HIS A 142 6.75 5.68 40.59
N ASN A 143 5.60 5.02 40.71
CA ASN A 143 4.68 5.21 41.83
C ASN A 143 3.98 3.88 42.15
N SER A 144 3.18 3.88 43.22
CA SER A 144 2.46 2.69 43.66
C SER A 144 1.41 2.16 42.67
N ASP A 145 0.99 2.98 41.70
CA ASP A 145 -0.21 2.73 40.90
C ASP A 145 0.11 2.18 39.51
N CYS A 146 1.25 2.56 38.92
CA CYS A 146 1.68 2.11 37.58
C CYS A 146 3.07 1.45 37.55
N ILE A 147 3.65 1.16 38.73
CA ILE A 147 4.95 0.48 38.92
C ILE A 147 6.12 1.29 38.37
N ALA A 148 6.25 1.47 37.05
CA ALA A 148 7.30 2.26 36.42
C ALA A 148 6.88 2.82 35.05
N ARG A 149 7.48 3.96 34.68
CA ARG A 149 7.51 4.48 33.31
C ARG A 149 8.65 3.78 32.62
N GLU A 150 8.37 3.12 31.51
CA GLU A 150 9.38 2.38 30.78
C GLU A 150 9.53 2.91 29.37
N LEU A 151 10.76 2.81 28.85
CA LEU A 151 11.06 2.99 27.44
C LEU A 151 11.47 1.63 26.86
N TRP A 152 10.81 1.25 25.79
CA TRP A 152 11.14 0.05 25.02
C TRP A 152 11.75 0.48 23.69
N VAL A 153 12.94 -0.03 23.38
CA VAL A 153 13.70 0.31 22.17
C VAL A 153 14.00 -0.98 21.41
N ASP A 154 13.52 -1.05 20.17
CA ASP A 154 13.56 -2.23 19.31
C ASP A 154 14.80 -2.15 18.41
N ARG A 155 14.72 -1.36 17.34
CA ARG A 155 15.78 -1.30 16.33
C ARG A 155 16.14 0.11 15.91
N VAL A 156 17.32 0.24 15.30
CA VAL A 156 17.72 1.41 14.55
C VAL A 156 17.90 1.07 13.07
N THR A 157 17.41 1.96 12.21
CA THR A 157 17.56 1.88 10.76
C THR A 157 18.37 3.08 10.26
N ALA A 158 19.49 2.83 9.59
CA ALA A 158 20.24 3.87 8.89
C ALA A 158 19.55 4.20 7.55
N VAL A 159 19.23 5.48 7.34
CA VAL A 159 18.67 6.01 6.10
C VAL A 159 19.80 6.63 5.28
N PRO A 160 20.18 6.05 4.13
CA PRO A 160 21.24 6.60 3.28
C PRO A 160 20.98 8.07 2.91
N ALA A 161 22.05 8.87 2.84
CA ALA A 161 22.00 10.21 2.29
C ALA A 161 21.92 10.13 0.77
N ALA A 162 20.77 10.47 0.21
CA ALA A 162 20.62 10.61 -1.23
C ALA A 162 21.26 11.93 -1.68
N THR A 163 22.51 11.89 -2.14
CA THR A 163 23.00 12.84 -3.13
C THR A 163 23.79 12.11 -4.20
N GLY A 164 23.15 11.14 -4.86
CA GLY A 164 23.63 10.73 -6.17
C GLY A 164 23.50 11.90 -7.16
N PRO A 165 24.22 11.84 -8.30
CA PRO A 165 24.16 12.89 -9.30
C PRO A 165 22.72 13.12 -9.79
N VAL A 166 22.38 14.38 -10.02
CA VAL A 166 21.10 14.76 -10.63
C VAL A 166 21.33 15.02 -12.11
N TYR A 167 20.57 14.32 -12.94
CA TYR A 167 20.52 14.47 -14.38
C TYR A 167 19.21 15.13 -14.80
N TYR A 168 19.25 15.88 -15.90
CA TYR A 168 18.12 16.64 -16.42
C TYR A 168 17.86 16.21 -17.86
N VAL A 169 16.58 16.08 -18.21
CA VAL A 169 16.10 15.72 -19.55
C VAL A 169 15.16 16.80 -20.05
N ASP A 170 15.41 17.33 -21.24
CA ASP A 170 14.64 18.37 -21.90
C ASP A 170 14.68 18.15 -23.42
N GLN A 171 13.55 17.78 -24.03
CA GLN A 171 13.47 17.50 -25.49
C GLN A 171 13.74 18.72 -26.39
N THR A 172 13.82 19.91 -25.79
CA THR A 172 14.15 21.16 -26.49
C THR A 172 15.61 21.58 -26.30
N ALA A 173 16.37 20.85 -25.49
CA ALA A 173 17.80 21.08 -25.32
C ALA A 173 18.59 20.72 -26.59
N PRO A 174 19.76 21.32 -26.81
CA PRO A 174 20.65 20.92 -27.89
C PRO A 174 21.16 19.48 -27.69
N ALA A 175 21.24 18.72 -28.79
CA ALA A 175 21.77 17.36 -28.78
C ALA A 175 23.20 17.29 -28.22
N GLY A 176 23.51 16.21 -27.51
CA GLY A 176 24.83 15.95 -26.94
C GLY A 176 25.10 16.61 -25.59
N GLY A 177 24.05 17.05 -24.88
CA GLY A 177 24.15 17.43 -23.48
C GLY A 177 24.64 16.27 -22.60
N ASN A 178 25.26 16.59 -21.47
CA ASN A 178 25.79 15.59 -20.53
C ASN A 178 24.81 15.26 -19.39
N GLY A 179 23.62 15.87 -19.39
CA GLY A 179 22.58 15.68 -18.40
C GLY A 179 22.84 16.38 -17.07
N THR A 180 24.05 16.86 -16.74
CA THR A 180 24.40 17.25 -15.36
C THR A 180 23.87 18.62 -14.91
N SER A 181 23.19 19.36 -15.79
CA SER A 181 22.48 20.59 -15.46
C SER A 181 21.31 20.81 -16.42
N ALA A 182 20.34 21.64 -16.05
CA ALA A 182 19.24 22.00 -16.96
C ALA A 182 19.73 22.68 -18.26
N ALA A 183 20.87 23.37 -18.24
CA ALA A 183 21.44 24.01 -19.43
C ALA A 183 22.19 23.03 -20.36
N THR A 184 22.55 21.86 -19.84
CA THR A 184 23.25 20.78 -20.57
C THR A 184 22.48 19.47 -20.48
N ALA A 185 21.15 19.55 -20.41
CA ALA A 185 20.25 18.42 -20.29
C ALA A 185 20.38 17.44 -21.46
N TRP A 186 20.07 16.17 -21.22
CA TRP A 186 19.83 15.21 -22.31
C TRP A 186 18.57 15.60 -23.08
N ASP A 187 18.56 15.35 -24.39
CA ASP A 187 17.44 15.71 -25.27
C ASP A 187 16.51 14.54 -25.59
N ALA A 188 16.86 13.30 -25.22
CA ALA A 188 16.00 12.14 -25.44
C ALA A 188 16.04 11.10 -24.31
N ILE A 189 14.98 10.28 -24.24
CA ILE A 189 14.95 9.06 -23.39
C ILE A 189 16.08 8.09 -23.76
N SER A 190 16.50 8.05 -25.03
CA SER A 190 17.61 7.20 -25.45
C SER A 190 18.92 7.50 -24.74
N ASP A 191 19.17 8.77 -24.38
CA ASP A 191 20.37 9.14 -23.62
C ASP A 191 20.28 8.65 -22.18
N VAL A 192 19.08 8.70 -21.59
CA VAL A 192 18.80 8.16 -20.25
C VAL A 192 19.05 6.65 -20.24
N ASN A 193 18.46 5.92 -21.19
CA ASN A 193 18.59 4.47 -21.30
C ASN A 193 20.03 4.03 -21.62
N ALA A 194 20.83 4.88 -22.27
CA ALA A 194 22.24 4.59 -22.56
C ALA A 194 23.19 4.94 -21.40
N ALA A 195 22.72 5.70 -20.40
CA ALA A 195 23.54 6.13 -19.29
C ALA A 195 23.74 5.02 -18.25
N ASN A 196 24.96 4.90 -17.74
CA ASN A 196 25.26 4.08 -16.56
C ASN A 196 25.03 4.94 -15.31
N LEU A 197 23.83 4.85 -14.75
CA LEU A 197 23.39 5.70 -13.63
C LEU A 197 23.79 5.04 -12.31
N PRO A 198 24.60 5.69 -11.47
CA PRO A 198 24.94 5.12 -10.16
C PRO A 198 23.70 5.09 -9.26
N SER A 199 23.66 4.11 -8.35
CA SER A 199 22.61 4.06 -7.32
C SER A 199 22.55 5.36 -6.51
N GLY A 200 21.34 5.82 -6.20
CA GLY A 200 21.07 7.12 -5.59
C GLY A 200 21.01 8.29 -6.57
N ALA A 201 21.31 8.09 -7.87
CA ALA A 201 21.13 9.12 -8.89
C ALA A 201 19.66 9.51 -9.06
N THR A 202 19.44 10.73 -9.53
CA THR A 202 18.11 11.23 -9.90
C THR A 202 18.11 11.68 -11.35
N VAL A 203 17.12 11.28 -12.14
CA VAL A 203 16.88 11.77 -13.50
C VAL A 203 15.58 12.57 -13.50
N LEU A 204 15.64 13.84 -13.87
CA LEU A 204 14.50 14.76 -13.84
C LEU A 204 14.08 15.13 -15.27
N PHE A 205 12.85 14.78 -15.62
CA PHE A 205 12.23 15.12 -16.91
C PHE A 205 11.50 16.47 -16.82
N LYS A 206 11.69 17.31 -17.83
CA LYS A 206 11.10 18.65 -17.83
C LYS A 206 9.57 18.58 -17.93
N THR A 207 8.91 19.23 -17.00
CA THR A 207 7.46 19.44 -16.98
C THR A 207 6.96 20.10 -18.27
N GLY A 208 5.72 19.79 -18.65
CA GLY A 208 5.06 20.30 -19.85
C GLY A 208 5.46 19.63 -21.17
N GLN A 209 6.39 18.66 -21.15
CA GLN A 209 6.84 17.94 -22.34
C GLN A 209 6.16 16.58 -22.51
N THR A 210 6.18 16.07 -23.74
CA THR A 210 5.67 14.74 -24.09
C THR A 210 6.77 13.92 -24.75
N PHE A 211 7.28 12.96 -24.00
CA PHE A 211 8.25 11.98 -24.44
C PHE A 211 7.53 10.81 -25.12
N ALA A 212 7.46 10.87 -26.45
CA ALA A 212 6.79 9.88 -27.28
C ALA A 212 7.78 8.87 -27.88
N THR A 213 7.29 7.69 -28.27
CA THR A 213 7.95 6.66 -29.11
C THR A 213 9.14 5.90 -28.51
N ALA A 214 9.81 6.43 -27.50
CA ALA A 214 10.87 5.74 -26.76
C ALA A 214 10.37 5.35 -25.37
N ALA A 215 10.46 4.07 -25.02
CA ALA A 215 10.18 3.58 -23.67
C ALA A 215 11.33 3.93 -22.72
N LEU A 216 11.01 4.40 -21.51
CA LEU A 216 11.99 4.49 -20.43
C LEU A 216 12.21 3.11 -19.83
N VAL A 217 13.46 2.64 -19.85
CA VAL A 217 13.85 1.38 -19.22
C VAL A 217 14.68 1.71 -17.97
N ALA A 218 14.05 1.60 -16.81
CA ALA A 218 14.70 1.84 -15.52
C ALA A 218 15.37 0.56 -15.01
N ASP A 219 16.56 0.28 -15.54
CA ASP A 219 17.38 -0.92 -15.28
C ASP A 219 18.59 -0.67 -14.37
N ASN A 220 18.77 0.57 -13.89
CA ASN A 220 19.78 0.93 -12.91
C ASN A 220 19.17 0.98 -11.50
N ALA A 221 19.70 0.17 -10.58
CA ALA A 221 19.14 0.00 -9.25
C ALA A 221 19.28 1.25 -8.35
N GLY A 222 18.25 1.57 -7.57
CA GLY A 222 18.27 2.70 -6.64
C GLY A 222 18.23 4.08 -7.30
N VAL A 223 17.83 4.17 -8.57
CA VAL A 223 17.69 5.44 -9.29
C VAL A 223 16.28 6.00 -9.11
N THR A 224 16.19 7.32 -8.94
CA THR A 224 14.92 8.05 -8.94
C THR A 224 14.68 8.73 -10.27
N TYR A 225 13.55 8.45 -10.92
CA TYR A 225 13.06 9.15 -12.11
C TYR A 225 11.91 10.06 -11.71
N GLY A 226 12.06 11.36 -11.98
CA GLY A 226 11.18 12.42 -11.49
C GLY A 226 10.95 13.53 -12.50
N SER A 227 10.43 14.66 -12.03
CA SER A 227 10.20 15.84 -12.87
C SER A 227 10.78 17.14 -12.28
N TYR A 228 11.02 18.14 -13.14
CA TYR A 228 11.45 19.49 -12.75
C TYR A 228 10.79 20.58 -13.61
N GLY A 229 10.86 21.84 -13.16
CA GLY A 229 10.40 23.02 -13.92
C GLY A 229 9.01 23.55 -13.53
N GLY A 230 8.22 22.78 -12.78
CA GLY A 230 6.88 23.17 -12.32
C GLY A 230 5.80 23.14 -13.43
N GLY A 231 4.55 22.91 -13.06
CA GLY A 231 3.43 22.83 -14.01
C GLY A 231 3.04 21.38 -14.32
N ALA A 232 2.52 21.14 -15.54
CA ALA A 232 2.03 19.83 -15.95
C ALA A 232 3.14 18.78 -15.94
N ARG A 233 2.82 17.57 -15.48
CA ARG A 233 3.76 16.43 -15.40
C ARG A 233 4.33 16.12 -16.79
N PRO A 234 5.60 15.71 -16.90
CA PRO A 234 6.12 15.16 -18.14
C PRO A 234 5.32 13.90 -18.51
N VAL A 235 4.91 13.82 -19.77
CA VAL A 235 4.10 12.71 -20.30
C VAL A 235 5.00 11.71 -21.00
N PHE A 236 4.94 10.45 -20.59
CA PHE A 236 5.51 9.30 -21.27
C PHE A 236 4.39 8.67 -22.10
N ASP A 237 4.49 8.83 -23.42
CA ASP A 237 3.46 8.41 -24.38
C ASP A 237 3.96 7.19 -25.16
N GLY A 238 3.31 6.04 -24.94
CA GLY A 238 3.69 4.77 -25.57
C GLY A 238 3.42 4.72 -27.08
N GLY A 239 2.71 5.72 -27.64
CA GLY A 239 2.38 5.79 -29.06
C GLY A 239 1.59 4.57 -29.56
N GLY A 240 0.89 3.86 -28.67
CA GLY A 240 0.23 2.58 -28.96
C GLY A 240 1.19 1.44 -29.33
N SER A 241 2.50 1.60 -29.09
CA SER A 241 3.53 0.66 -29.57
C SER A 241 4.39 0.05 -28.45
N THR A 242 4.58 0.74 -27.34
CA THR A 242 5.45 0.28 -26.24
C THR A 242 4.77 0.41 -24.88
N TYR A 243 5.31 -0.28 -23.87
CA TYR A 243 5.12 0.12 -22.48
C TYR A 243 5.86 1.45 -22.26
N PRO A 244 5.20 2.55 -21.85
CA PRO A 244 5.86 3.85 -21.69
C PRO A 244 7.03 3.83 -20.69
N ILE A 245 6.88 3.13 -19.56
CA ILE A 245 7.90 2.97 -18.53
C ILE A 245 7.96 1.51 -18.08
N THR A 246 9.16 0.95 -18.03
CA THR A 246 9.43 -0.36 -17.44
C THR A 246 10.49 -0.24 -16.34
N ILE A 247 10.17 -0.67 -15.12
CA ILE A 247 11.11 -0.83 -14.02
C ILE A 247 11.65 -2.26 -14.02
N SER A 248 12.95 -2.41 -14.20
CA SER A 248 13.63 -3.71 -14.34
C SER A 248 14.74 -3.93 -13.30
N ALA A 249 14.96 -2.97 -12.41
CA ALA A 249 15.95 -3.04 -11.34
C ALA A 249 15.35 -2.66 -9.98
N PRO A 250 15.88 -3.21 -8.88
CA PRO A 250 15.32 -2.99 -7.57
C PRO A 250 15.56 -1.56 -7.08
N LEU A 251 14.79 -1.14 -6.07
CA LEU A 251 14.94 0.16 -5.38
C LEU A 251 14.73 1.37 -6.29
N VAL A 252 14.17 1.18 -7.49
CA VAL A 252 13.85 2.28 -8.40
C VAL A 252 12.63 3.04 -7.89
N THR A 253 12.71 4.37 -7.89
CA THR A 253 11.54 5.23 -7.66
C THR A 253 11.15 5.92 -8.97
N VAL A 254 9.90 5.78 -9.39
CA VAL A 254 9.29 6.61 -10.44
C VAL A 254 8.27 7.52 -9.78
N LYS A 255 8.46 8.83 -9.95
CA LYS A 255 7.61 9.83 -9.29
C LYS A 255 7.28 11.01 -10.17
N ASP A 256 6.14 11.64 -9.91
CA ASP A 256 5.81 12.94 -10.48
C ASP A 256 5.75 12.99 -12.04
N VAL A 257 5.34 11.88 -12.67
CA VAL A 257 5.19 11.73 -14.13
C VAL A 257 3.75 11.34 -14.53
N HIS A 258 3.46 11.34 -15.83
CA HIS A 258 2.21 10.84 -16.44
C HIS A 258 2.54 9.77 -17.50
N VAL A 259 1.95 8.57 -17.42
CA VAL A 259 2.01 7.52 -18.44
C VAL A 259 0.69 7.37 -19.19
N ARG A 260 0.72 7.20 -20.51
CA ARG A 260 -0.48 6.97 -21.33
C ARG A 260 -0.22 6.26 -22.66
N ASN A 261 -1.31 5.84 -23.30
CA ASN A 261 -1.33 5.36 -24.68
C ASN A 261 -0.33 4.21 -24.90
N ALA A 262 -0.32 3.26 -23.96
CA ALA A 262 0.54 2.10 -24.02
C ALA A 262 0.19 1.17 -25.20
N GLY A 263 1.21 0.47 -25.70
CA GLY A 263 1.11 -0.57 -26.73
C GLY A 263 1.50 -1.96 -26.24
N GLN A 264 1.97 -2.81 -27.15
CA GLN A 264 2.18 -4.26 -26.92
C GLN A 264 0.84 -5.00 -26.71
N ALA A 265 0.92 -6.29 -26.39
CA ALA A 265 -0.27 -7.13 -26.18
C ALA A 265 -1.14 -6.60 -25.04
N ASP A 266 -0.51 -6.23 -23.91
CA ASP A 266 -1.22 -5.91 -22.67
C ASP A 266 -1.48 -4.42 -22.45
N LYS A 267 -0.89 -3.54 -23.27
CA LYS A 267 -1.10 -2.08 -23.21
C LYS A 267 -1.01 -1.50 -21.79
N ILE A 268 0.11 -1.80 -21.13
CA ILE A 268 0.38 -1.40 -19.74
C ILE A 268 1.09 -0.04 -19.69
N GLY A 269 0.58 0.89 -18.88
CA GLY A 269 1.15 2.23 -18.73
C GLY A 269 2.51 2.25 -18.03
N LEU A 270 2.64 1.55 -16.91
CA LEU A 270 3.89 1.39 -16.15
C LEU A 270 4.02 -0.06 -15.67
N VAL A 271 5.09 -0.73 -16.13
CA VAL A 271 5.40 -2.13 -15.76
C VAL A 271 6.48 -2.16 -14.69
N VAL A 272 6.31 -2.98 -13.66
CA VAL A 272 7.32 -3.23 -12.63
C VAL A 272 7.68 -4.72 -12.62
N ASN A 273 8.96 -5.04 -12.81
CA ASN A 273 9.48 -6.42 -12.84
C ASN A 273 10.54 -6.68 -11.74
N ALA A 274 10.74 -5.75 -10.81
CA ALA A 274 11.81 -5.80 -9.84
C ALA A 274 11.35 -5.35 -8.45
N PRO A 275 11.94 -5.87 -7.38
CA PRO A 275 11.41 -5.68 -6.03
C PRO A 275 11.80 -4.30 -5.47
N ASP A 276 11.15 -3.92 -4.37
CA ASP A 276 11.44 -2.70 -3.60
C ASP A 276 11.31 -1.41 -4.42
N ALA A 277 10.57 -1.45 -5.53
CA ALA A 277 10.29 -0.28 -6.34
C ALA A 277 9.23 0.61 -5.67
N LYS A 278 9.27 1.90 -5.99
CA LYS A 278 8.26 2.87 -5.54
C LYS A 278 7.69 3.62 -6.73
N VAL A 279 6.37 3.57 -6.88
CA VAL A 279 5.61 4.39 -7.83
C VAL A 279 4.86 5.43 -7.02
N GLN A 280 5.25 6.70 -7.12
CA GLN A 280 4.74 7.75 -6.25
C GLN A 280 4.18 8.93 -7.03
N GLY A 281 2.95 9.31 -6.73
CA GLY A 281 2.37 10.48 -7.36
C GLY A 281 2.06 10.29 -8.84
N VAL A 282 2.19 9.10 -9.44
CA VAL A 282 2.09 8.94 -10.90
C VAL A 282 0.66 9.14 -11.39
N THR A 283 0.51 9.71 -12.58
CA THR A 283 -0.77 9.70 -13.30
C THR A 283 -0.73 8.63 -14.38
N ALA A 284 -1.70 7.70 -14.42
CA ALA A 284 -1.77 6.65 -15.44
C ALA A 284 -3.15 6.62 -16.10
N THR A 285 -3.21 6.88 -17.42
CA THR A 285 -4.49 7.03 -18.15
C THR A 285 -4.45 6.48 -19.57
N GLY A 286 -5.59 6.05 -20.10
CA GLY A 286 -5.73 5.70 -21.52
C GLY A 286 -4.96 4.43 -21.89
N ASN A 287 -4.79 3.52 -20.95
CA ASN A 287 -4.15 2.21 -21.12
C ASN A 287 -5.21 1.09 -21.00
N ALA A 288 -4.79 -0.16 -21.20
CA ALA A 288 -5.60 -1.30 -20.74
C ALA A 288 -5.36 -1.53 -19.25
N ILE A 289 -4.11 -1.44 -18.82
CA ILE A 289 -3.72 -1.53 -17.41
C ILE A 289 -2.91 -0.28 -17.06
N GLY A 290 -3.29 0.44 -16.01
CA GLY A 290 -2.59 1.66 -15.59
C GLY A 290 -1.18 1.37 -15.09
N ILE A 291 -1.07 0.57 -14.04
CA ILE A 291 0.19 0.16 -13.40
C ILE A 291 0.13 -1.35 -13.14
N GLN A 292 1.19 -2.08 -13.45
CA GLN A 292 1.23 -3.53 -13.23
C GLN A 292 2.50 -3.97 -12.51
N ALA A 293 2.31 -4.69 -11.40
CA ALA A 293 3.34 -5.46 -10.73
C ALA A 293 3.39 -6.86 -11.37
N MET A 294 4.54 -7.23 -11.94
CA MET A 294 4.79 -8.55 -12.51
C MET A 294 5.48 -9.46 -11.48
N ASP A 295 5.64 -10.74 -11.81
CA ASP A 295 6.48 -11.67 -11.06
C ASP A 295 7.88 -11.06 -10.87
N GLY A 296 8.31 -10.91 -9.62
CA GLY A 296 9.53 -10.21 -9.22
C GLY A 296 9.34 -8.82 -8.61
N ALA A 297 8.16 -8.19 -8.74
CA ALA A 297 7.85 -6.86 -8.18
C ALA A 297 7.52 -6.88 -6.68
N HIS A 298 8.16 -7.77 -5.90
CA HIS A 298 7.87 -7.93 -4.47
C HIS A 298 8.19 -6.64 -3.69
N ARG A 299 7.40 -6.32 -2.65
CA ARG A 299 7.54 -5.10 -1.84
C ARG A 299 7.47 -3.80 -2.67
N LEU A 300 6.78 -3.84 -3.81
CA LEU A 300 6.41 -2.64 -4.55
C LEU A 300 5.46 -1.79 -3.71
N ARG A 301 5.70 -0.48 -3.68
CA ARG A 301 4.73 0.48 -3.16
C ARG A 301 4.19 1.41 -4.26
N VAL A 302 2.87 1.39 -4.47
CA VAL A 302 2.16 2.34 -5.35
C VAL A 302 1.39 3.32 -4.48
N THR A 303 1.83 4.57 -4.44
CA THR A 303 1.30 5.55 -3.48
C THR A 303 1.00 6.92 -4.07
N ALA A 304 0.02 7.62 -3.49
CA ALA A 304 -0.33 8.99 -3.82
C ALA A 304 -0.62 9.24 -5.32
N SER A 305 -0.97 8.20 -6.07
CA SER A 305 -1.07 8.22 -7.53
C SER A 305 -2.53 8.39 -8.00
N THR A 306 -2.70 8.86 -9.24
CA THR A 306 -4.00 8.98 -9.91
C THR A 306 -4.06 8.01 -11.08
N VAL A 307 -4.83 6.94 -10.94
CA VAL A 307 -4.94 5.89 -11.96
C VAL A 307 -6.36 5.89 -12.50
N THR A 308 -6.56 6.44 -13.69
CA THR A 308 -7.90 6.74 -14.17
C THR A 308 -8.04 6.62 -15.67
N ASP A 309 -9.24 6.36 -16.17
CA ASP A 309 -9.52 6.28 -17.60
C ASP A 309 -8.67 5.24 -18.33
N ASN A 310 -8.31 4.15 -17.67
CA ASN A 310 -7.77 2.98 -18.35
C ASN A 310 -8.97 2.15 -18.79
N THR A 311 -9.48 2.42 -19.98
CA THR A 311 -10.78 1.91 -20.48
C THR A 311 -10.63 0.87 -21.58
N THR A 312 -9.40 0.42 -21.85
CA THR A 312 -9.14 -0.53 -22.94
C THR A 312 -9.25 -1.96 -22.42
N VAL A 313 -10.25 -2.70 -22.89
CA VAL A 313 -10.33 -4.15 -22.71
C VAL A 313 -9.53 -4.84 -23.82
N ILE A 314 -8.74 -5.85 -23.45
CA ILE A 314 -8.07 -6.77 -24.36
C ILE A 314 -8.97 -7.99 -24.49
N ALA A 315 -9.32 -8.35 -25.73
CA ALA A 315 -10.22 -9.46 -26.06
C ALA A 315 -9.51 -10.48 -26.94
N PRO A 316 -8.87 -11.52 -26.37
CA PRO A 316 -8.20 -12.57 -27.12
C PRO A 316 -9.14 -13.41 -28.01
N GLY A 317 -10.43 -13.45 -27.67
CA GLY A 317 -11.51 -13.97 -28.52
C GLY A 317 -11.95 -15.40 -28.20
N GLY A 318 -11.44 -15.97 -27.11
CA GLY A 318 -12.02 -17.14 -26.46
C GLY A 318 -13.16 -16.72 -25.51
N PRO A 319 -13.78 -17.69 -24.83
CA PRO A 319 -14.77 -17.38 -23.82
C PRO A 319 -14.10 -17.07 -22.48
N ASN A 320 -14.38 -15.88 -21.93
CA ASN A 320 -13.95 -15.38 -20.60
C ASN A 320 -12.45 -15.22 -20.50
N ASP A 321 -11.89 -14.70 -21.58
CA ASP A 321 -10.50 -14.34 -21.64
C ASP A 321 -10.29 -12.85 -21.88
N ASP A 322 -11.38 -12.06 -21.92
CA ASP A 322 -11.30 -10.62 -21.82
C ASP A 322 -10.64 -10.19 -20.50
N TYR A 323 -9.76 -9.20 -20.57
CA TYR A 323 -9.11 -8.60 -19.40
C TYR A 323 -8.76 -7.13 -19.65
N GLY A 324 -8.42 -6.43 -18.58
CA GLY A 324 -7.94 -5.06 -18.64
C GLY A 324 -9.06 -4.07 -18.33
N ALA A 325 -8.91 -2.86 -18.85
CA ALA A 325 -9.54 -1.68 -18.27
C ALA A 325 -9.33 -1.59 -16.74
N SER A 326 -8.14 -1.96 -16.27
CA SER A 326 -7.79 -2.08 -14.85
C SER A 326 -6.89 -0.93 -14.41
N GLY A 327 -7.06 -0.51 -13.16
CA GLY A 327 -6.22 0.50 -12.53
C GLY A 327 -4.83 -0.04 -12.22
N ILE A 328 -4.73 -0.79 -11.13
CA ILE A 328 -3.49 -1.39 -10.63
C ILE A 328 -3.65 -2.92 -10.61
N VAL A 329 -2.74 -3.65 -11.24
CA VAL A 329 -2.78 -5.11 -11.30
C VAL A 329 -1.54 -5.69 -10.62
N VAL A 330 -1.73 -6.73 -9.79
CA VAL A 330 -0.66 -7.49 -9.14
C VAL A 330 -0.68 -8.91 -9.68
N LEU A 331 0.37 -9.30 -10.40
CA LEU A 331 0.58 -10.66 -10.93
C LEU A 331 1.78 -11.31 -10.22
N ASP A 332 1.52 -12.33 -9.41
CA ASP A 332 2.54 -13.15 -8.74
C ASP A 332 3.60 -12.37 -7.91
N ALA A 333 3.28 -11.14 -7.50
CA ALA A 333 4.14 -10.32 -6.66
C ALA A 333 3.66 -10.32 -5.19
N ASP A 334 4.61 -10.29 -4.27
CA ASP A 334 4.35 -10.41 -2.83
C ASP A 334 4.58 -9.10 -2.10
N ASP A 335 3.88 -8.91 -0.98
CA ASP A 335 4.01 -7.77 -0.09
C ASP A 335 3.86 -6.40 -0.80
N VAL A 336 3.03 -6.35 -1.85
CA VAL A 336 2.73 -5.10 -2.57
C VAL A 336 1.86 -4.20 -1.69
N GLU A 337 2.22 -2.92 -1.56
CA GLU A 337 1.47 -1.90 -0.82
C GLU A 337 0.85 -0.90 -1.81
N ILE A 338 -0.47 -0.77 -1.81
CA ILE A 338 -1.23 0.14 -2.67
C ILE A 338 -1.96 1.13 -1.76
N ASP A 339 -1.45 2.35 -1.64
CA ASP A 339 -1.95 3.31 -0.63
C ASP A 339 -2.15 4.75 -1.11
N HIS A 340 -3.14 5.45 -0.55
CA HIS A 340 -3.37 6.88 -0.82
C HIS A 340 -3.57 7.22 -2.32
N ASN A 341 -4.03 6.28 -3.13
CA ASN A 341 -4.29 6.50 -4.54
C ASN A 341 -5.73 6.96 -4.79
N THR A 342 -5.92 7.73 -5.86
CA THR A 342 -7.24 7.92 -6.47
C THR A 342 -7.34 7.03 -7.70
N ILE A 343 -8.23 6.04 -7.67
CA ILE A 343 -8.36 5.05 -8.73
C ILE A 343 -9.78 5.12 -9.29
N SER A 344 -9.95 5.58 -10.53
CA SER A 344 -11.31 5.87 -11.01
C SER A 344 -11.56 5.64 -12.48
N ARG A 345 -12.79 5.21 -12.83
CA ARG A 345 -13.23 5.04 -14.23
C ARG A 345 -12.31 4.11 -15.03
N ASN A 346 -11.76 3.10 -14.38
CA ASN A 346 -11.09 1.98 -15.05
C ASN A 346 -12.18 0.94 -15.32
N VAL A 347 -12.78 1.06 -16.50
CA VAL A 347 -13.83 0.19 -17.01
C VAL A 347 -13.93 0.37 -18.53
N GLY A 348 -14.16 -0.72 -19.25
CA GLY A 348 -14.32 -0.72 -20.70
C GLY A 348 -15.35 -1.76 -21.16
N PRO A 349 -15.84 -1.65 -22.41
CA PRO A 349 -16.75 -2.63 -22.97
C PRO A 349 -16.05 -3.98 -23.20
N SER A 350 -16.67 -5.06 -22.77
CA SER A 350 -16.15 -6.43 -22.92
C SER A 350 -17.12 -7.29 -23.77
N PRO A 351 -16.62 -7.96 -24.82
CA PRO A 351 -17.36 -9.01 -25.52
C PRO A 351 -17.94 -10.13 -24.62
N ASP A 352 -17.20 -10.57 -23.61
CA ASP A 352 -17.57 -11.68 -22.73
C ASP A 352 -18.46 -11.26 -21.55
N PHE A 353 -18.20 -10.08 -20.98
CA PHE A 353 -18.75 -9.65 -19.70
C PHE A 353 -19.65 -8.43 -19.77
N GLN A 354 -19.89 -7.88 -20.96
CA GLN A 354 -20.53 -6.58 -21.22
C GLN A 354 -19.63 -5.40 -20.83
N PHE A 355 -19.16 -5.39 -19.58
CA PHE A 355 -18.11 -4.50 -19.10
C PHE A 355 -17.07 -5.31 -18.35
N ASP A 356 -15.83 -4.85 -18.46
CA ASP A 356 -14.72 -5.35 -17.64
C ASP A 356 -13.92 -4.17 -17.08
N GLY A 357 -13.26 -4.39 -15.96
CA GLY A 357 -12.39 -3.42 -15.31
C GLY A 357 -12.47 -3.39 -13.80
N SER A 358 -11.33 -3.12 -13.18
CA SER A 358 -11.18 -3.07 -11.73
C SER A 358 -10.34 -1.88 -11.27
N ALA A 359 -10.54 -1.43 -10.03
CA ALA A 359 -9.60 -0.50 -9.41
C ALA A 359 -8.26 -1.21 -9.11
N VAL A 360 -8.34 -2.37 -8.46
CA VAL A 360 -7.18 -3.21 -8.10
C VAL A 360 -7.46 -4.68 -8.38
N GLU A 361 -6.61 -5.34 -9.16
CA GLU A 361 -6.68 -6.77 -9.40
C GLU A 361 -5.47 -7.48 -8.79
N ILE A 362 -5.70 -8.64 -8.14
CA ILE A 362 -4.64 -9.41 -7.48
C ILE A 362 -4.75 -10.87 -7.94
N PHE A 363 -3.81 -11.30 -8.74
CA PHE A 363 -3.70 -12.66 -9.23
C PHE A 363 -2.35 -13.26 -8.83
N GLY A 364 -2.38 -14.26 -7.96
CA GLY A 364 -1.21 -14.94 -7.44
C GLY A 364 -0.45 -14.22 -6.33
N GLY A 365 -0.76 -12.98 -5.95
CA GLY A 365 0.01 -12.21 -4.97
C GLY A 365 -0.22 -12.60 -3.51
N VAL A 366 0.84 -12.65 -2.69
CA VAL A 366 0.75 -12.94 -1.24
C VAL A 366 1.06 -11.70 -0.41
N GLY A 367 0.23 -11.40 0.59
CA GLY A 367 0.53 -10.32 1.55
C GLY A 367 0.25 -8.90 1.04
N THR A 368 -0.43 -8.77 -0.11
CA THR A 368 -0.79 -7.47 -0.69
C THR A 368 -1.68 -6.66 0.26
N SER A 369 -1.35 -5.39 0.48
CA SER A 369 -2.12 -4.47 1.32
C SER A 369 -2.63 -3.30 0.48
N VAL A 370 -3.95 -3.11 0.47
CA VAL A 370 -4.65 -2.06 -0.27
C VAL A 370 -5.37 -1.17 0.73
N HIS A 371 -4.88 0.05 0.94
CA HIS A 371 -5.43 0.90 1.98
C HIS A 371 -5.41 2.40 1.75
N HIS A 372 -6.29 3.13 2.43
CA HIS A 372 -6.35 4.59 2.31
C HIS A 372 -6.56 5.06 0.86
N ASN A 373 -7.12 4.23 -0.03
CA ASN A 373 -7.40 4.60 -1.41
C ASN A 373 -8.81 5.16 -1.54
N VAL A 374 -9.00 6.03 -2.53
CA VAL A 374 -10.30 6.50 -2.98
C VAL A 374 -10.57 5.89 -4.36
N ALA A 375 -11.48 4.91 -4.40
CA ALA A 375 -11.90 4.24 -5.62
C ALA A 375 -13.29 4.76 -6.06
N VAL A 376 -13.39 5.27 -7.30
CA VAL A 376 -14.61 5.93 -7.79
C VAL A 376 -14.96 5.45 -9.19
N ASP A 377 -16.19 4.98 -9.39
CA ASP A 377 -16.72 4.66 -10.73
C ASP A 377 -15.88 3.64 -11.53
N ASN A 378 -15.19 2.74 -10.85
CA ASN A 378 -14.72 1.50 -11.46
C ASN A 378 -15.90 0.50 -11.44
N GLN A 379 -15.91 -0.46 -12.36
CA GLN A 379 -16.93 -1.52 -12.33
C GLN A 379 -16.77 -2.37 -11.06
N THR A 380 -15.57 -2.88 -10.85
CA THR A 380 -15.20 -3.64 -9.65
C THR A 380 -14.18 -2.85 -8.83
N PHE A 381 -14.27 -2.84 -7.50
CA PHE A 381 -13.16 -2.32 -6.70
C PHE A 381 -11.98 -3.27 -6.72
N SER A 382 -12.18 -4.54 -6.33
CA SER A 382 -11.10 -5.51 -6.41
C SER A 382 -11.53 -6.93 -6.75
N GLU A 383 -10.67 -7.61 -7.52
CA GLU A 383 -10.79 -9.02 -7.86
C GLU A 383 -9.55 -9.77 -7.40
N LEU A 384 -9.76 -10.91 -6.76
CA LEU A 384 -8.70 -11.77 -6.25
C LEU A 384 -8.84 -13.15 -6.88
N GLY A 385 -7.76 -13.65 -7.49
CA GLY A 385 -7.69 -14.98 -8.10
C GLY A 385 -6.30 -15.61 -7.95
N ASP A 386 -6.14 -16.81 -8.48
CA ASP A 386 -5.08 -17.80 -8.27
C ASP A 386 -5.08 -18.50 -6.90
N ASN A 387 -4.66 -19.77 -6.87
CA ASN A 387 -4.51 -20.56 -5.64
C ASN A 387 -3.39 -20.04 -4.72
N ARG A 388 -2.46 -19.26 -5.26
CA ARG A 388 -1.36 -18.65 -4.51
C ARG A 388 -1.82 -17.41 -3.75
N THR A 389 -2.88 -16.73 -4.18
CA THR A 389 -3.32 -15.48 -3.54
C THR A 389 -3.76 -15.72 -2.11
N ALA A 390 -3.03 -15.09 -1.18
CA ALA A 390 -3.29 -15.25 0.23
C ALA A 390 -2.84 -14.04 1.05
N ASN A 391 -3.41 -13.90 2.26
CA ASN A 391 -3.02 -12.87 3.24
C ASN A 391 -3.22 -11.43 2.74
N THR A 392 -4.16 -11.22 1.82
CA THR A 392 -4.48 -9.90 1.28
C THR A 392 -5.25 -9.08 2.30
N ARG A 393 -4.92 -7.78 2.44
CA ARG A 393 -5.59 -6.86 3.37
C ARG A 393 -6.17 -5.66 2.64
N PHE A 394 -7.45 -5.38 2.84
CA PHE A 394 -8.14 -4.17 2.39
C PHE A 394 -8.57 -3.36 3.61
N PHE A 395 -8.05 -2.15 3.78
CA PHE A 395 -8.46 -1.32 4.92
C PHE A 395 -8.47 0.17 4.68
N ASP A 396 -9.37 0.89 5.36
CA ASP A 396 -9.46 2.35 5.28
C ASP A 396 -9.68 2.89 3.85
N ASN A 397 -10.24 2.08 2.94
CA ASN A 397 -10.56 2.53 1.58
C ASN A 397 -11.97 3.12 1.53
N LEU A 398 -12.12 4.18 0.74
CA LEU A 398 -13.42 4.67 0.28
C LEU A 398 -13.69 4.16 -1.13
N VAL A 399 -14.78 3.41 -1.30
CA VAL A 399 -15.19 2.83 -2.57
C VAL A 399 -16.58 3.33 -2.91
N THR A 400 -16.72 3.99 -4.06
CA THR A 400 -17.99 4.62 -4.45
C THR A 400 -18.33 4.37 -5.90
N THR A 401 -19.63 4.28 -6.19
CA THR A 401 -20.15 4.38 -7.55
C THR A 401 -21.27 5.41 -7.65
N SER A 402 -21.08 6.31 -8.61
CA SER A 402 -22.00 7.35 -9.06
C SER A 402 -22.39 7.17 -10.54
N ALA A 403 -21.58 6.45 -11.31
CA ALA A 403 -21.88 6.03 -12.67
C ALA A 403 -22.99 4.96 -12.71
N SER A 404 -23.80 5.00 -13.77
CA SER A 404 -24.83 3.99 -14.03
C SER A 404 -24.26 2.84 -14.85
N PHE A 405 -24.37 1.63 -14.30
CA PHE A 405 -24.03 0.38 -15.00
C PHE A 405 -25.31 -0.43 -15.21
N SER A 406 -25.24 -1.53 -15.98
CA SER A 406 -26.34 -2.51 -15.97
C SER A 406 -26.50 -3.09 -14.56
N ALA A 407 -27.71 -3.56 -14.24
CA ALA A 407 -27.97 -4.20 -12.97
C ALA A 407 -27.02 -5.39 -12.75
N GLY A 408 -26.42 -5.47 -11.56
CA GLY A 408 -25.54 -6.59 -11.16
C GLY A 408 -24.11 -6.52 -11.68
N GLN A 409 -23.72 -5.44 -12.37
CA GLN A 409 -22.36 -5.30 -12.92
C GLN A 409 -21.35 -4.69 -11.95
N VAL A 410 -21.82 -3.99 -10.90
CA VAL A 410 -20.94 -3.29 -9.96
C VAL A 410 -20.63 -4.18 -8.76
N LEU A 411 -19.33 -4.37 -8.50
CA LEU A 411 -18.84 -5.20 -7.41
C LEU A 411 -17.87 -4.43 -6.50
N GLY A 412 -17.94 -4.70 -5.20
CA GLY A 412 -16.91 -4.27 -4.26
C GLY A 412 -15.67 -5.16 -4.39
N ILE A 413 -15.64 -6.25 -3.63
CA ILE A 413 -14.54 -7.22 -3.60
C ILE A 413 -15.05 -8.60 -4.01
N ASN A 414 -14.39 -9.20 -5.00
CA ASN A 414 -14.62 -10.57 -5.43
C ASN A 414 -13.46 -11.48 -4.99
N VAL A 415 -13.72 -12.38 -4.05
CA VAL A 415 -12.75 -13.37 -3.52
C VAL A 415 -13.06 -14.73 -4.14
N GLN A 416 -12.25 -15.15 -5.11
CA GLN A 416 -12.53 -16.36 -5.89
C GLN A 416 -12.42 -17.66 -5.07
N GLY A 417 -13.34 -18.59 -5.38
CA GLY A 417 -13.45 -19.91 -4.75
C GLY A 417 -13.40 -21.06 -5.74
N SER A 418 -13.62 -22.28 -5.23
CA SER A 418 -13.43 -23.54 -5.97
C SER A 418 -14.48 -23.83 -7.06
N GLU A 419 -15.55 -23.04 -7.12
CA GLU A 419 -16.53 -23.07 -8.19
C GLU A 419 -16.04 -22.38 -9.48
N GLY A 420 -15.08 -21.46 -9.35
CA GLY A 420 -14.46 -20.75 -10.47
C GLY A 420 -13.23 -21.47 -11.01
N ASP A 421 -12.74 -20.99 -12.15
CA ASP A 421 -11.52 -21.51 -12.79
C ASP A 421 -10.27 -20.69 -12.41
N PHE A 422 -10.41 -19.77 -11.44
CA PHE A 422 -9.38 -18.82 -11.04
C PHE A 422 -8.79 -19.15 -9.67
N GLY A 423 -8.87 -20.40 -9.21
CA GLY A 423 -8.25 -20.81 -7.94
C GLY A 423 -8.95 -20.28 -6.69
N VAL A 424 -8.56 -20.86 -5.56
CA VAL A 424 -9.14 -20.58 -4.24
C VAL A 424 -8.25 -19.60 -3.49
N VAL A 425 -8.80 -18.42 -3.20
CA VAL A 425 -8.12 -17.37 -2.43
C VAL A 425 -8.26 -17.62 -0.92
N LYS A 426 -7.21 -17.33 -0.15
CA LYS A 426 -7.15 -17.61 1.29
C LYS A 426 -6.84 -16.38 2.15
N ASN A 427 -7.36 -16.33 3.37
CA ASN A 427 -7.03 -15.35 4.39
C ASN A 427 -7.11 -13.89 3.89
N THR A 428 -8.24 -13.52 3.28
CA THR A 428 -8.49 -12.12 2.88
C THR A 428 -9.07 -11.34 4.06
N VAL A 429 -8.43 -10.25 4.47
CA VAL A 429 -8.89 -9.41 5.59
C VAL A 429 -9.40 -8.07 5.06
N ILE A 430 -10.66 -7.75 5.35
CA ILE A 430 -11.35 -6.56 4.83
C ILE A 430 -11.92 -5.79 6.01
N THR A 431 -11.28 -4.68 6.37
CA THR A 431 -11.60 -3.95 7.60
C THR A 431 -11.67 -2.45 7.43
N ASN A 432 -12.60 -1.79 8.13
CA ASN A 432 -12.62 -0.32 8.19
C ASN A 432 -12.75 0.36 6.80
N ASN A 433 -13.39 -0.30 5.83
CA ASN A 433 -13.67 0.29 4.52
C ASN A 433 -15.08 0.88 4.49
N THR A 434 -15.29 1.92 3.67
CA THR A 434 -16.61 2.46 3.35
C THR A 434 -16.94 2.15 1.89
N PHE A 435 -17.93 1.29 1.67
CA PHE A 435 -18.48 0.98 0.36
C PHE A 435 -19.81 1.69 0.17
N VAL A 436 -19.95 2.46 -0.91
CA VAL A 436 -21.18 3.13 -1.30
C VAL A 436 -21.46 2.83 -2.77
N LEU A 437 -22.13 1.69 -3.02
CA LEU A 437 -22.40 1.14 -4.33
C LEU A 437 -23.90 1.23 -4.66
N ARG A 438 -24.33 2.35 -5.26
CA ARG A 438 -25.76 2.66 -5.45
C ARG A 438 -26.36 2.15 -6.76
N ASN A 439 -25.59 1.42 -7.56
CA ASN A 439 -26.09 0.80 -8.78
C ASN A 439 -27.07 -0.35 -8.45
N PRO A 440 -28.16 -0.56 -9.22
CA PRO A 440 -29.07 -1.67 -9.00
C PRO A 440 -28.34 -3.02 -9.00
N ASP A 441 -28.73 -3.91 -8.08
CA ASP A 441 -28.15 -5.24 -7.86
C ASP A 441 -26.62 -5.22 -7.60
N ALA A 442 -26.02 -4.08 -7.22
CA ALA A 442 -24.61 -4.02 -6.85
C ALA A 442 -24.34 -4.82 -5.56
N GLY A 443 -23.26 -5.60 -5.56
CA GLY A 443 -22.84 -6.42 -4.43
C GLY A 443 -21.48 -5.99 -3.88
N VAL A 444 -21.36 -5.77 -2.57
CA VAL A 444 -20.07 -5.34 -1.99
C VAL A 444 -19.08 -6.48 -1.81
N LEU A 445 -19.52 -7.67 -1.43
CA LEU A 445 -18.61 -8.77 -1.13
C LEU A 445 -19.07 -10.08 -1.78
N ILE A 446 -18.20 -10.73 -2.54
CA ILE A 446 -18.39 -12.10 -2.97
C ILE A 446 -17.29 -12.95 -2.36
N VAL A 447 -17.65 -14.03 -1.68
CA VAL A 447 -16.69 -15.03 -1.17
C VAL A 447 -17.08 -16.39 -1.70
N GLY A 448 -16.25 -16.90 -2.60
CA GLY A 448 -16.45 -18.18 -3.27
C GLY A 448 -16.34 -19.39 -2.33
N ARG A 449 -16.74 -20.56 -2.82
CA ARG A 449 -16.64 -21.82 -2.07
C ARG A 449 -15.19 -22.11 -1.72
N ASP A 450 -14.99 -22.61 -0.51
CA ASP A 450 -13.67 -22.93 0.04
C ASP A 450 -12.74 -21.73 0.21
N ALA A 451 -13.07 -20.54 -0.28
CA ALA A 451 -12.34 -19.31 0.04
C ALA A 451 -12.69 -18.83 1.46
N ASP A 452 -11.84 -18.00 2.04
CA ASP A 452 -12.08 -17.41 3.35
C ASP A 452 -11.76 -15.92 3.39
N ALA A 453 -12.60 -15.20 4.12
CA ALA A 453 -12.46 -13.77 4.34
C ALA A 453 -12.87 -13.39 5.77
N THR A 454 -12.18 -12.40 6.32
CA THR A 454 -12.58 -11.65 7.51
C THR A 454 -13.15 -10.32 7.06
N PHE A 455 -14.36 -9.96 7.50
CA PHE A 455 -15.06 -8.75 7.09
C PHE A 455 -15.56 -7.98 8.31
N HIS A 456 -14.81 -7.00 8.81
CA HIS A 456 -15.16 -6.29 10.05
C HIS A 456 -15.04 -4.78 10.00
N ASN A 457 -15.76 -4.08 10.87
CA ASN A 457 -15.70 -2.62 10.97
C ASN A 457 -16.00 -1.88 9.65
N ASN A 458 -16.68 -2.49 8.67
CA ASN A 458 -16.97 -1.85 7.39
C ASN A 458 -18.31 -1.11 7.43
N ILE A 459 -18.45 -0.10 6.58
CA ILE A 459 -19.76 0.45 6.20
C ILE A 459 -20.08 -0.02 4.78
N VAL A 460 -21.27 -0.55 4.59
CA VAL A 460 -21.80 -1.04 3.32
C VAL A 460 -23.12 -0.33 3.03
N GLU A 461 -23.11 0.65 2.14
CA GLU A 461 -24.30 1.24 1.53
C GLU A 461 -24.43 0.70 0.09
N ALA A 462 -25.23 -0.33 -0.13
CA ALA A 462 -25.42 -0.95 -1.44
C ALA A 462 -26.79 -1.62 -1.57
N ASP A 463 -27.24 -1.90 -2.79
CA ASP A 463 -28.47 -2.65 -3.00
C ASP A 463 -28.40 -4.05 -2.37
N GLN A 464 -27.26 -4.73 -2.57
CA GLN A 464 -26.93 -6.01 -1.96
C GLN A 464 -25.64 -5.91 -1.12
N SER A 465 -25.65 -6.44 0.10
CA SER A 465 -24.44 -6.50 0.94
C SER A 465 -23.36 -7.41 0.34
N GLY A 466 -23.76 -8.39 -0.46
CA GLY A 466 -22.87 -9.40 -1.03
C GLY A 466 -23.46 -10.80 -1.00
N PHE A 467 -22.63 -11.80 -1.34
CA PHE A 467 -22.96 -13.21 -1.32
C PHE A 467 -21.77 -14.03 -0.82
N THR A 468 -21.97 -14.85 0.21
CA THR A 468 -20.96 -15.81 0.69
C THR A 468 -21.46 -17.24 0.53
N TYR A 469 -20.64 -18.11 -0.07
CA TYR A 469 -21.00 -19.53 -0.23
C TYR A 469 -21.04 -20.32 1.10
N GLN A 470 -20.38 -19.78 2.12
CA GLN A 470 -20.35 -20.27 3.49
C GLN A 470 -20.35 -19.10 4.46
N PRO A 471 -20.69 -19.33 5.75
CA PRO A 471 -20.49 -18.32 6.78
C PRO A 471 -19.01 -17.93 6.89
N ILE A 472 -18.75 -16.63 7.03
CA ILE A 472 -17.41 -16.05 7.20
C ILE A 472 -17.23 -15.43 8.58
N ASP A 473 -16.00 -15.03 8.91
CA ASP A 473 -15.74 -14.20 10.09
C ASP A 473 -16.11 -12.75 9.77
N GLU A 474 -17.35 -12.36 10.02
CA GLU A 474 -17.78 -10.97 9.90
C GLU A 474 -18.44 -10.45 11.18
N GLY A 475 -18.24 -9.18 11.47
CA GLY A 475 -18.77 -8.51 12.66
C GLY A 475 -18.52 -7.01 12.67
N HIS A 476 -19.21 -6.28 13.55
CA HIS A 476 -19.00 -4.83 13.74
C HIS A 476 -19.23 -3.97 12.48
N ASN A 477 -19.95 -4.50 11.49
CA ASN A 477 -20.26 -3.80 10.24
C ASN A 477 -21.56 -2.98 10.36
N VAL A 478 -21.71 -1.98 9.49
CA VAL A 478 -22.97 -1.25 9.26
C VAL A 478 -23.44 -1.52 7.83
N TYR A 479 -24.62 -2.10 7.68
CA TYR A 479 -25.24 -2.40 6.39
C TYR A 479 -26.44 -1.48 6.13
N TYR A 480 -26.52 -0.88 4.95
CA TYR A 480 -27.60 -0.01 4.47
C TYR A 480 -27.90 -0.19 2.96
N GLY A 481 -29.17 -0.24 2.52
CA GLY A 481 -29.54 -1.04 1.34
C GLY A 481 -30.92 -1.76 1.37
N GLU A 482 -31.17 -2.61 0.37
CA GLU A 482 -32.42 -3.40 0.26
C GLU A 482 -32.22 -4.85 0.74
N TYR A 483 -31.10 -5.49 0.39
CA TYR A 483 -30.83 -6.91 0.66
C TYR A 483 -29.50 -7.14 1.38
N TYR A 484 -29.55 -7.47 2.68
CA TYR A 484 -28.34 -7.65 3.51
C TYR A 484 -27.99 -9.10 3.86
N ASN A 485 -28.87 -10.04 3.52
CA ASN A 485 -28.83 -11.41 4.02
C ASN A 485 -27.92 -12.35 3.21
N GLY A 486 -27.30 -11.87 2.14
CA GLY A 486 -26.39 -12.68 1.32
C GLY A 486 -25.02 -12.89 1.95
N VAL A 487 -24.59 -12.02 2.86
CA VAL A 487 -23.43 -12.23 3.73
C VAL A 487 -23.87 -12.95 5.00
N THR A 488 -23.22 -14.08 5.31
CA THR A 488 -23.53 -14.88 6.50
C THR A 488 -22.34 -14.96 7.44
N SER A 489 -22.60 -14.88 8.75
CA SER A 489 -21.57 -14.86 9.79
C SER A 489 -21.47 -16.19 10.52
N THR A 490 -20.25 -16.63 10.78
CA THR A 490 -19.94 -17.73 11.71
C THR A 490 -20.37 -17.43 13.15
N ALA A 491 -20.49 -16.15 13.52
CA ALA A 491 -20.97 -15.71 14.83
C ALA A 491 -22.51 -15.70 14.95
N ASN A 492 -23.24 -15.89 13.85
CA ASN A 492 -24.70 -16.00 13.86
C ASN A 492 -25.12 -17.47 13.94
N THR A 493 -25.67 -17.86 15.08
CA THR A 493 -26.10 -19.25 15.37
C THR A 493 -27.56 -19.53 15.04
N SER A 494 -28.27 -18.59 14.40
CA SER A 494 -29.65 -18.80 13.97
C SER A 494 -29.74 -19.81 12.83
N THR A 495 -30.88 -20.52 12.75
CA THR A 495 -31.12 -21.53 11.71
C THR A 495 -31.31 -20.94 10.32
N GLU A 496 -31.60 -19.64 10.23
CA GLU A 496 -31.80 -18.91 8.97
C GLU A 496 -30.50 -18.28 8.45
N GLY A 497 -29.43 -18.28 9.26
CA GLY A 497 -28.18 -17.57 8.96
C GLY A 497 -28.34 -16.05 9.04
N GLY A 498 -27.36 -15.33 8.50
CA GLY A 498 -27.34 -13.87 8.43
C GLY A 498 -26.16 -13.24 9.15
N ILE A 499 -26.24 -11.93 9.35
CA ILE A 499 -25.13 -11.13 9.88
C ILE A 499 -24.89 -11.37 11.38
N ALA A 500 -23.70 -11.07 11.87
CA ALA A 500 -23.30 -11.17 13.26
C ALA A 500 -24.12 -10.24 14.17
N PRO A 501 -24.35 -10.62 15.44
CA PRO A 501 -25.00 -9.75 16.42
C PRO A 501 -24.26 -8.43 16.71
N SER A 502 -22.95 -8.35 16.42
CA SER A 502 -22.16 -7.12 16.55
C SER A 502 -22.29 -6.19 15.34
N SER A 503 -22.78 -6.69 14.20
CA SER A 503 -23.11 -5.90 13.02
C SER A 503 -24.54 -5.34 13.13
N THR A 504 -24.85 -4.30 12.35
CA THR A 504 -26.18 -3.68 12.36
C THR A 504 -26.66 -3.30 10.97
N ALA A 505 -27.96 -3.43 10.72
CA ALA A 505 -28.61 -2.95 9.51
C ALA A 505 -29.29 -1.60 9.81
N ALA A 506 -28.63 -0.50 9.47
CA ALA A 506 -29.09 0.86 9.76
C ALA A 506 -28.41 1.88 8.85
N ASN A 507 -29.08 3.01 8.60
CA ASN A 507 -28.49 4.11 7.84
C ASN A 507 -27.20 4.61 8.53
N PRO A 508 -26.06 4.71 7.83
CA PRO A 508 -24.79 5.15 8.42
C PRO A 508 -24.76 6.63 8.83
N LEU A 509 -25.76 7.43 8.43
CA LEU A 509 -25.87 8.86 8.70
C LEU A 509 -24.63 9.64 8.22
N PHE A 510 -24.31 9.52 6.93
CA PHE A 510 -23.28 10.34 6.28
C PHE A 510 -23.67 11.81 6.25
N VAL A 511 -22.69 12.73 6.30
CA VAL A 511 -22.91 14.19 6.24
C VAL A 511 -23.66 14.58 4.97
N SER A 512 -23.33 13.98 3.82
CA SER A 512 -24.06 14.18 2.56
C SER A 512 -23.89 12.99 1.61
N SER A 513 -24.45 13.08 0.39
CA SER A 513 -24.31 12.05 -0.64
C SER A 513 -22.89 11.88 -1.20
N THR A 514 -22.01 12.85 -0.95
CA THR A 514 -20.62 12.92 -1.42
C THR A 514 -19.61 13.15 -0.29
N ASP A 515 -20.11 13.29 0.95
CA ASP A 515 -19.30 13.44 2.15
C ASP A 515 -19.66 12.32 3.12
N TYR A 516 -18.80 11.31 3.15
CA TYR A 516 -19.01 10.06 3.86
C TYR A 516 -18.49 10.08 5.30
N HIS A 517 -18.17 11.27 5.82
CA HIS A 517 -18.00 11.46 7.26
C HIS A 517 -19.31 11.21 8.01
N LEU A 518 -19.19 10.76 9.25
CA LEU A 518 -20.33 10.38 10.08
C LEU A 518 -20.95 11.58 10.80
N GLN A 519 -22.28 11.64 10.84
CA GLN A 519 -23.02 12.59 11.67
C GLN A 519 -23.10 12.14 13.15
N THR A 520 -23.44 13.09 14.03
CA THR A 520 -23.75 12.81 15.44
C THR A 520 -24.94 11.84 15.53
N GLY A 521 -24.70 10.65 16.09
CA GLY A 521 -25.72 9.59 16.23
C GLY A 521 -25.61 8.45 15.22
N SER A 522 -24.61 8.48 14.34
CA SER A 522 -24.36 7.41 13.37
C SER A 522 -24.29 6.01 13.99
N PRO A 523 -24.95 5.05 13.32
CA PRO A 523 -24.56 3.68 13.09
C PRO A 523 -23.19 3.30 13.54
N ALA A 524 -22.23 3.79 12.79
CA ALA A 524 -20.87 3.31 12.76
C ALA A 524 -20.05 3.77 13.97
N ARG A 525 -20.54 4.75 14.72
CA ARG A 525 -19.74 5.38 15.76
C ARG A 525 -19.41 4.42 16.91
N ASN A 526 -18.14 4.32 17.28
CA ASN A 526 -17.58 3.38 18.27
C ASN A 526 -18.01 1.91 18.03
N ARG A 527 -18.39 1.53 16.80
CA ARG A 527 -18.85 0.16 16.52
C ARG A 527 -17.70 -0.82 16.49
N GLY A 528 -16.59 -0.36 15.93
CA GLY A 528 -15.52 -1.22 15.51
C GLY A 528 -14.68 -1.70 16.68
N VAL A 529 -13.84 -2.69 16.39
CA VAL A 529 -12.82 -3.18 17.30
C VAL A 529 -11.45 -2.67 16.89
N SER A 530 -10.63 -2.25 17.86
CA SER A 530 -9.29 -1.69 17.62
C SER A 530 -8.22 -2.75 17.27
N ALA A 531 -8.59 -4.03 17.28
CA ALA A 531 -7.66 -5.14 17.07
C ALA A 531 -7.05 -5.19 15.66
N TYR A 532 -7.62 -4.48 14.68
CA TYR A 532 -7.13 -4.46 13.30
C TYR A 532 -5.96 -3.49 13.05
N GLY A 533 -5.41 -2.87 14.11
CA GLY A 533 -4.04 -2.35 14.11
C GLY A 533 -3.76 -1.07 13.29
N VAL A 534 -4.80 -0.38 12.82
CA VAL A 534 -4.67 0.89 12.08
C VAL A 534 -4.58 2.09 13.02
N THR A 535 -3.60 2.95 12.78
CA THR A 535 -3.36 4.14 13.61
C THR A 535 -4.09 5.38 13.11
N THR A 536 -4.36 5.45 11.80
CA THR A 536 -5.04 6.57 11.15
C THR A 536 -6.17 6.12 10.24
N ASP A 537 -7.14 7.00 10.02
CA ASP A 537 -8.22 6.84 9.06
C ASP A 537 -7.84 7.43 7.68
N LEU A 538 -8.78 7.45 6.74
CA LEU A 538 -8.57 7.99 5.40
C LEU A 538 -8.24 9.50 5.38
N ASP A 539 -8.61 10.25 6.41
CA ASP A 539 -8.27 11.67 6.60
C ASP A 539 -6.92 11.86 7.32
N ASN A 540 -6.20 10.77 7.60
CA ASN A 540 -4.99 10.73 8.42
C ASN A 540 -5.22 11.16 9.89
N LEU A 541 -6.44 11.02 10.39
CA LEU A 541 -6.82 11.31 11.78
C LEU A 541 -6.69 10.04 12.63
N PRO A 542 -6.39 10.16 13.94
CA PRO A 542 -6.25 8.98 14.81
C PRO A 542 -7.51 8.11 14.82
N ARG A 543 -7.36 6.81 14.57
CA ARG A 543 -8.46 5.83 14.56
C ARG A 543 -9.11 5.61 15.92
N LEU A 544 -8.35 5.69 17.01
CA LEU A 544 -8.92 5.57 18.35
C LEU A 544 -9.30 6.96 18.86
N TYR A 545 -10.58 7.30 18.79
CA TYR A 545 -11.10 8.55 19.33
C TYR A 545 -12.32 8.33 20.23
N GLY A 546 -12.20 8.70 21.51
CA GLY A 546 -13.26 8.48 22.49
C GLY A 546 -13.25 7.06 23.05
N SER A 547 -14.36 6.34 22.93
CA SER A 547 -14.58 5.04 23.60
C SER A 547 -14.29 3.80 22.73
N GLY A 548 -14.02 3.98 21.44
CA GLY A 548 -13.80 2.92 20.48
C GLY A 548 -13.34 3.48 19.14
N VAL A 549 -13.33 2.62 18.12
CA VAL A 549 -13.09 3.02 16.73
C VAL A 549 -14.41 3.00 15.97
N ASP A 550 -14.57 3.89 15.01
CA ASP A 550 -15.72 3.92 14.13
C ASP A 550 -15.60 2.84 13.05
N ALA A 551 -16.73 2.29 12.61
CA ALA A 551 -16.77 1.52 11.38
C ALA A 551 -16.62 2.44 10.16
N GLY A 552 -16.06 1.92 9.07
CA GLY A 552 -15.84 2.65 7.82
C GLY A 552 -14.48 3.33 7.73
N ALA A 553 -14.24 4.00 6.61
CA ALA A 553 -12.97 4.62 6.23
C ALA A 553 -12.61 5.89 7.03
N TYR A 554 -13.56 6.47 7.76
CA TYR A 554 -13.41 7.73 8.48
C TYR A 554 -13.69 7.56 9.97
N GLU A 555 -12.92 8.24 10.80
CA GLU A 555 -13.08 8.32 12.25
C GLU A 555 -13.62 9.70 12.64
N ARG A 556 -14.76 9.75 13.33
CA ARG A 556 -15.35 11.02 13.73
C ARG A 556 -14.62 11.61 14.95
N GLN A 557 -13.80 12.64 14.71
CA GLN A 557 -13.02 13.36 15.75
C GLN A 557 -13.83 14.32 16.66
N SER A 558 -15.16 14.24 16.69
CA SER A 558 -15.99 15.11 17.54
C SER A 558 -17.03 14.30 18.29
N ASN A 559 -17.45 14.80 19.46
CA ASN A 559 -18.43 14.13 20.31
C ASN A 559 -19.85 14.20 19.80
#